data_AF-A0A336N4N7-F1
#
_entry.id   AF-A0A336N4N7-F1
#
_cell.length_a   1.000
_cell.length_b   1.000
_cell.length_c   1.000
_cell.angle_alpha   90.00
_cell.angle_beta   90.00
_cell.angle_gamma   90.00
#
_symmetry.space_group_name_H-M   'P 1'
#
loop_
_entity.id
_entity.type
_entity.pdbx_description
1 polymer ?
#
loop_
_entity_poly.entity_id
_entity_poly.type
_entity_poly.pdbx_seq_one_letter_code
_entity_poly.pdbx_strand_id
1 'polypeptide(L)'
;MEKPDYMFIAHYRQESIARKWETEPLWQAIPAVKAKRVFSVNADMWARGRGITASEIMAKQVEQFVNQNNVWHSFSLGLAPTRTGFPVMGKPVFILPY
;
A
#
# COMPACT_ATOMS: atom_id res chain seq x y z
N MET A 1 -25.19 -1.75 4.13
CA MET A 1 -24.44 -0.69 3.42
C MET A 1 -22.98 -1.08 3.50
N GLU A 2 -22.43 -1.55 2.38
CA GLU A 2 -21.06 -2.07 2.30
C GLU A 2 -20.05 -0.98 2.69
N LYS A 3 -19.15 -1.31 3.62
CA LYS A 3 -18.12 -0.40 4.11
C LYS A 3 -16.75 -1.02 3.81
N PRO A 4 -16.13 -0.68 2.67
CA PRO A 4 -14.86 -1.30 2.29
C PRO A 4 -13.73 -0.83 3.21
N ASP A 5 -12.86 -1.76 3.60
CA ASP A 5 -11.60 -1.49 4.31
C ASP A 5 -10.45 -1.16 3.36
N TYR A 6 -10.52 -1.65 2.11
CA TYR A 6 -9.53 -1.46 1.06
C TYR A 6 -10.21 -1.07 -0.24
N MET A 7 -9.65 -0.09 -0.95
CA MET A 7 -10.15 0.32 -2.27
C MET A 7 -8.99 0.43 -3.26
N PHE A 8 -9.17 -0.17 -4.44
CA PHE A 8 -8.26 -0.05 -5.58
C PHE A 8 -8.97 0.72 -6.68
N ILE A 9 -8.41 1.85 -7.10
CA ILE A 9 -9.02 2.75 -8.09
C ILE A 9 -8.15 2.78 -9.34
N ALA A 10 -8.74 2.31 -10.44
CA ALA A 10 -8.14 2.36 -11.76
C ALA A 10 -8.49 3.68 -12.45
N HIS A 11 -7.56 4.62 -12.52
CA HIS A 11 -7.79 5.89 -13.22
C HIS A 11 -7.53 5.73 -14.72
N TYR A 12 -8.58 5.73 -15.53
CA TYR A 12 -8.46 5.67 -17.00
C TYR A 12 -7.94 6.95 -17.65
N ARG A 13 -8.13 8.10 -16.99
CA ARG A 13 -7.64 9.41 -17.43
C ARG A 13 -7.18 10.21 -16.21
N GLN A 14 -6.35 11.25 -16.45
CA GLN A 14 -5.92 12.16 -15.39
C GLN A 14 -7.12 12.84 -14.72
N GLU A 15 -8.06 13.39 -15.48
CA GLU A 15 -9.34 13.87 -14.94
C GLU A 15 -10.35 12.73 -14.89
N SER A 16 -10.36 12.00 -13.78
CA SER A 16 -11.31 10.91 -13.53
C SER A 16 -12.42 11.37 -12.58
N ILE A 17 -13.60 10.75 -12.69
CA ILE A 17 -14.72 10.97 -11.77
C ILE A 17 -14.31 10.64 -10.33
N ALA A 18 -13.42 9.68 -10.13
CA ALA A 18 -12.86 9.35 -8.81
C ALA A 18 -12.23 10.57 -8.13
N ARG A 19 -11.50 11.43 -8.86
CA ARG A 19 -10.94 12.68 -8.30
C ARG A 19 -12.02 13.70 -7.93
N LYS A 20 -13.15 13.72 -8.64
CA LYS A 20 -14.30 14.56 -8.26
C LYS A 20 -14.96 14.03 -7.00
N TRP A 21 -15.02 12.71 -6.83
CA TRP A 21 -15.56 12.11 -5.61
C TRP A 21 -14.63 12.27 -4.41
N GLU A 22 -13.32 12.35 -4.61
CA GLU A 22 -12.37 12.64 -3.53
C GLU A 22 -12.67 13.94 -2.78
N THR A 23 -13.28 14.94 -3.45
CA THR A 23 -13.69 16.21 -2.83
C THR A 23 -15.04 16.14 -2.10
N GLU A 24 -15.81 15.08 -2.29
CA GLU A 24 -17.15 14.95 -1.69
C GLU A 24 -17.08 14.51 -0.21
N PRO A 25 -17.95 15.05 0.67
CA PRO A 25 -17.94 14.70 2.09
C PRO A 25 -18.30 13.23 2.34
N LEU A 26 -19.10 12.61 1.46
CA LEU A 26 -19.46 11.20 1.57
C LEU A 26 -18.24 10.28 1.33
N TRP A 27 -17.32 10.68 0.46
CA TRP A 27 -16.10 9.94 0.20
C TRP A 27 -15.21 9.88 1.44
N GLN A 28 -15.10 11.00 2.15
CA GLN A 28 -14.35 11.08 3.41
C GLN A 28 -14.96 10.24 4.54
N ALA A 29 -16.25 9.86 4.42
CA ALA A 29 -16.91 8.99 5.39
C ALA A 29 -16.50 7.51 5.24
N ILE A 30 -15.91 7.11 4.12
CA ILE A 30 -15.55 5.71 3.83
C ILE A 30 -14.37 5.25 4.72
N PRO A 31 -14.46 4.09 5.40
CA PRO A 31 -13.38 3.58 6.25
C PRO A 31 -12.03 3.41 5.54
N ALA A 32 -12.02 2.92 4.30
CA ALA A 32 -10.80 2.84 3.48
C ALA A 32 -10.13 4.20 3.27
N VAL A 33 -10.91 5.26 3.00
CA VAL A 33 -10.39 6.62 2.81
C VAL A 33 -9.79 7.17 4.11
N LYS A 34 -10.51 7.00 5.23
CA LYS A 34 -10.03 7.41 6.56
C LYS A 34 -8.73 6.70 6.95
N ALA A 35 -8.62 5.42 6.62
CA ALA A 35 -7.44 4.61 6.92
C ALA A 35 -6.33 4.74 5.86
N LYS A 36 -6.46 5.66 4.88
CA LYS A 36 -5.52 5.85 3.76
C LYS A 36 -5.23 4.55 2.98
N ARG A 37 -6.21 3.64 2.93
CA ARG A 37 -6.15 2.34 2.22
C ARG A 37 -6.84 2.45 0.85
N VAL A 38 -6.56 3.54 0.15
CA VAL A 38 -7.05 3.79 -1.21
C VAL A 38 -5.85 3.83 -2.14
N PHE A 39 -5.76 2.85 -3.03
CA PHE A 39 -4.60 2.66 -3.90
C PHE A 39 -4.97 2.96 -5.36
N SER A 40 -4.14 3.77 -6.01
CA SER A 40 -4.25 4.02 -7.45
C SER A 40 -3.56 2.91 -8.22
N VAL A 41 -4.26 2.30 -9.17
CA VAL A 41 -3.74 1.17 -9.96
C VAL A 41 -3.82 1.46 -11.47
N ASN A 42 -2.98 0.77 -12.24
CA ASN A 42 -2.97 0.91 -13.69
C ASN A 42 -4.25 0.30 -14.30
N ALA A 43 -5.04 1.12 -15.01
CA ALA A 43 -6.32 0.71 -15.55
C ALA A 43 -6.20 -0.30 -16.71
N ASP A 44 -5.19 -0.19 -17.57
CA ASP A 44 -4.97 -1.16 -18.64
C ASP A 44 -4.70 -2.55 -18.06
N MET A 45 -3.85 -2.61 -17.05
CA MET A 45 -3.52 -3.87 -16.41
C MET A 45 -4.72 -4.42 -15.62
N TRP A 46 -5.32 -3.64 -14.71
CA TRP A 46 -6.39 -4.14 -13.82
C TRP A 46 -7.73 -4.37 -14.50
N ALA A 47 -8.06 -3.61 -15.55
CA ALA A 47 -9.36 -3.72 -16.20
C ALA A 47 -9.32 -4.45 -17.55
N ARG A 48 -8.21 -4.42 -18.28
CA ARG A 48 -8.06 -5.10 -19.58
C ARG A 48 -7.20 -6.35 -19.50
N GLY A 49 -6.28 -6.44 -18.54
CA GLY A 49 -5.46 -7.61 -18.27
C GLY A 49 -6.29 -8.75 -17.67
N ARG A 50 -6.76 -9.67 -18.53
CA ARG A 50 -7.59 -10.83 -18.14
C ARG A 50 -6.84 -12.17 -18.29
N GLY A 51 -5.51 -12.13 -18.37
CA GLY A 51 -4.65 -13.31 -18.50
C GLY A 51 -3.97 -13.69 -17.19
N ILE A 52 -3.46 -14.92 -17.11
CA ILE A 52 -2.80 -15.47 -15.92
C ILE A 52 -1.64 -14.58 -15.45
N THR A 53 -0.79 -14.12 -16.39
CA THR A 53 0.31 -13.20 -16.08
C THR A 53 -0.18 -11.88 -15.49
N ALA A 54 -1.30 -11.34 -15.98
CA ALA A 54 -1.86 -10.12 -15.42
C ALA A 54 -2.37 -10.34 -13.99
N SER A 55 -3.02 -11.48 -13.74
CA SER A 55 -3.46 -11.88 -12.39
C SER A 55 -2.31 -12.06 -11.42
N GLU A 56 -1.19 -12.64 -11.85
CA GLU A 56 0.03 -12.76 -11.03
C GLU A 56 0.59 -11.38 -10.65
N ILE A 57 0.61 -10.44 -11.60
CA ILE A 57 1.08 -9.08 -11.33
C ILE A 57 0.12 -8.37 -10.38
N MET A 58 -1.20 -8.51 -10.56
CA MET A 58 -2.20 -7.95 -9.63
C MET A 58 -2.02 -8.52 -8.21
N ALA A 59 -1.83 -9.84 -8.08
CA ALA A 59 -1.63 -10.49 -6.78
C ALA A 59 -0.38 -9.94 -6.06
N LYS A 60 0.74 -9.82 -6.78
CA LYS A 60 1.97 -9.21 -6.24
C LYS A 60 1.78 -7.75 -5.83
N GLN A 61 1.02 -6.97 -6.61
CA GLN A 61 0.71 -5.58 -6.26
C GLN A 61 -0.13 -5.50 -4.99
N VAL A 62 -1.17 -6.35 -4.86
CA VAL A 62 -2.00 -6.41 -3.65
C VAL A 62 -1.16 -6.78 -2.44
N GLU A 63 -0.29 -7.78 -2.55
CA GLU A 63 0.63 -8.17 -1.48
C GLU A 63 1.49 -6.98 -1.03
N GLN A 64 2.07 -6.23 -1.97
CA GLN A 64 2.87 -5.05 -1.66
C GLN A 64 2.06 -3.98 -0.93
N PHE A 65 0.84 -3.69 -1.38
CA PHE A 65 -0.02 -2.67 -0.75
C PHE A 65 -0.47 -3.06 0.66
N VAL A 66 -0.73 -4.34 0.90
CA VAL A 66 -1.10 -4.83 2.23
C VAL A 66 0.11 -4.84 3.15
N ASN A 67 1.25 -5.36 2.68
CA ASN A 67 2.45 -5.54 3.49
C ASN A 67 3.20 -4.23 3.77
N GLN A 68 3.14 -3.22 2.90
CA GLN A 68 3.75 -1.89 3.16
C GLN A 68 3.27 -1.26 4.48
N ASN A 69 2.05 -1.57 4.93
CA ASN A 69 1.53 -1.09 6.22
C ASN A 69 2.14 -1.79 7.43
N ASN A 70 2.78 -2.96 7.24
CA ASN A 70 3.34 -3.78 8.30
C ASN A 70 4.85 -3.58 8.49
N VAL A 71 5.57 -3.04 7.49
CA VAL A 71 7.04 -2.90 7.57
C VAL A 71 7.48 -1.73 8.48
N TRP A 72 6.68 -0.66 8.57
CA TRP A 72 7.06 0.53 9.35
C TRP A 72 6.81 0.41 10.86
N HIS A 73 5.99 -0.54 11.31
CA HIS A 73 5.71 -0.75 12.74
C HIS A 73 6.82 -1.53 13.47
N SER A 74 7.82 -2.05 12.74
CA SER A 74 8.89 -2.89 13.29
C SER A 74 10.24 -2.17 13.44
N PHE A 75 10.31 -0.87 13.18
CA PHE A 75 11.55 -0.09 13.33
C PHE A 75 11.44 0.89 14.50
N SER A 76 11.24 0.35 15.71
CA SER A 76 11.60 1.09 16.92
C SER A 76 13.13 1.07 16.99
N LEU A 77 13.77 2.14 16.54
CA LEU A 77 15.20 2.36 16.74
C LEU A 77 15.42 2.56 18.25
N GLY A 78 15.58 1.46 18.98
CA GLY A 78 16.12 1.50 20.33
C GLY A 78 17.55 2.00 20.26
N LEU A 79 17.75 3.30 20.41
CA LEU A 79 19.06 3.89 20.66
C LEU A 79 19.57 3.36 21.99
N ALA A 80 20.32 2.27 21.98
CA ALA A 80 21.17 1.91 23.11
C ALA A 80 22.40 2.84 23.08
N PRO A 81 22.66 3.65 24.13
CA PRO A 81 23.87 4.45 24.17
C PRO A 81 25.03 3.54 24.59
N THR A 82 25.70 2.92 23.62
CA THR A 82 26.99 2.27 23.89
C THR A 82 28.11 3.28 23.67
N ARG A 83 28.73 3.67 24.78
CA ARG A 83 30.02 4.37 24.86
C ARG A 83 31.02 3.69 23.93
N THR A 84 31.83 4.50 23.24
CA THR A 84 32.90 4.15 22.28
C THR A 84 32.43 4.03 20.82
N GLY A 85 32.97 4.91 19.98
CA GLY A 85 32.55 5.13 18.60
C GLY A 85 33.10 4.12 17.60
N PHE A 86 32.38 4.02 16.49
CA PHE A 86 32.71 3.54 15.11
C PHE A 86 31.52 2.72 14.57
N PRO A 87 30.73 3.24 13.61
CA PRO A 87 29.66 2.45 13.00
C PRO A 87 30.23 1.50 11.96
N VAL A 88 30.25 0.19 12.26
CA VAL A 88 30.40 -0.86 11.24
C VAL A 88 29.00 -1.12 10.68
N MET A 89 28.85 -0.97 9.37
CA MET A 89 27.60 -1.17 8.62
C MET A 89 27.15 -2.63 8.72
N GLY A 90 26.36 -2.94 9.77
CA GLY A 90 25.80 -4.26 10.04
C GLY A 90 24.74 -4.62 8.98
N LYS A 91 24.93 -5.79 8.36
CA LYS A 91 24.07 -6.34 7.30
C LYS A 91 22.59 -6.41 7.74
N PRO A 92 21.62 -6.17 6.85
CA PRO A 92 20.22 -6.39 7.17
C PRO A 92 19.97 -7.88 7.41
N VAL A 93 19.52 -8.23 8.62
CA VAL A 93 19.05 -9.57 8.96
C VAL A 93 17.60 -9.67 8.49
N PHE A 94 17.36 -10.50 7.48
CA PHE A 94 16.02 -10.87 7.03
C PHE A 94 15.51 -12.03 7.89
N ILE A 95 14.46 -11.81 8.68
CA ILE A 95 13.72 -12.87 9.36
C ILE A 95 12.60 -13.31 8.40
N LEU A 96 12.71 -14.52 7.85
CA LEU A 96 11.63 -15.17 7.10
C LEU A 96 10.60 -15.70 8.11
N PRO A 97 9.29 -15.46 7.94
CA PRO A 97 8.28 -16.16 8.73
C PRO A 97 8.15 -17.62 8.25
N TYR A 98 7.96 -18.53 9.21
CA TYR A 98 7.69 -19.96 9.01
C TYR A 98 6.37 -20.20 8.26
#